data_AF-A0A2V8XGT1-F1
#
_entry.id   AF-A0A2V8XGT1-F1
#
_cell.length_a   1.000
_cell.length_b   1.000
_cell.length_c   1.000
_cell.angle_alpha   90.00
_cell.angle_beta   90.00
_cell.angle_gamma   90.00
#
_symmetry.space_group_name_H-M   'P 1'
#
loop_
_entity.id
_entity.type
_entity.pdbx_description
1 polymer ?
#
loop_
_entity_poly.entity_id
_entity_poly.type
_entity_poly.pdbx_seq_one_letter_code
_entity_poly.pdbx_strand_id
1 'polypeptide(L)' 'SAKWGTSSNNRKARFYSLTAAGRKQLVKETAKWKRLAAAIGRILGPAKEG' A
#
# COMPACT_ATOMS: atom_id res chain seq x y z
N SER A 1 3.86 -5.99 -13.76
CA SER A 1 4.70 -6.07 -14.96
C SER A 1 6.11 -5.66 -14.59
N ALA A 2 7.12 -6.25 -15.24
CA ALA A 2 8.51 -5.84 -15.11
C ALA A 2 9.02 -5.41 -16.49
N LYS A 3 9.78 -4.31 -16.54
CA LYS A 3 10.42 -3.83 -17.77
C LYS A 3 11.88 -3.50 -17.48
N TRP A 4 12.76 -3.86 -18.40
CA TRP A 4 14.14 -3.40 -18.37
C TRP A 4 14.22 -1.95 -18.83
N GLY A 5 15.06 -1.17 -18.19
CA GLY A 5 15.38 0.19 -18.61
C GLY A 5 16.75 0.61 -18.09
N THR A 6 17.18 1.80 -18.51
CA THR A 6 18.42 2.41 -18.02
C THR A 6 18.09 3.26 -16.81
N SER A 7 18.76 3.03 -15.67
CA SER A 7 18.66 3.88 -14.49
C SER A 7 19.41 5.20 -14.69
N SER A 8 19.16 6.17 -13.82
CA SER A 8 19.78 7.51 -13.87
C SER A 8 21.31 7.51 -13.85
N ASN A 9 21.95 6.44 -13.38
CA ASN A 9 23.41 6.25 -13.40
C ASN A 9 23.91 5.38 -14.57
N ASN A 10 23.14 5.30 -15.66
CA ASN A 10 23.47 4.55 -16.87
C ASN A 10 23.66 3.03 -16.69
N ARG A 11 23.05 2.43 -15.66
CA ARG A 11 23.04 0.98 -15.40
C ARG A 11 21.72 0.35 -15.86
N LYS A 12 21.73 -0.93 -16.24
CA LYS A 12 20.48 -1.66 -16.51
C LYS A 12 19.75 -1.94 -15.19
N ALA A 13 18.48 -1.54 -15.11
CA ALA A 13 17.60 -1.80 -13.98
C ALA A 13 16.28 -2.46 -14.42
N ARG A 14 15.70 -3.28 -13.54
CA ARG A 14 14.33 -3.77 -13.70
C ARG A 14 13.37 -2.83 -12.98
N PHE A 15 12.45 -2.24 -13.72
CA PHE A 15 11.37 -1.43 -13.19
C PHE A 15 10.13 -2.28 -12.99
N TYR A 16 9.67 -2.37 -11.74
CA TYR A 16 8.48 -3.09 -11.37
C TYR A 16 7.28 -2.15 -11.31
N SER A 17 6.16 -2.63 -11.84
CA SER A 17 4.88 -1.95 -11.78
C SER A 17 3.81 -2.95 -11.37
N LEU A 18 2.82 -2.50 -10.62
CA LEU A 18 1.69 -3.35 -10.26
C LEU A 18 0.97 -3.82 -11.52
N THR A 19 0.72 -5.11 -11.58
CA THR A 19 -0.20 -5.71 -12.56
C THR A 19 -1.63 -5.27 -12.26
N ALA A 20 -2.57 -5.48 -13.20
CA ALA A 20 -3.98 -5.25 -12.94
C ALA A 20 -4.50 -6.04 -11.72
N ALA A 21 -4.10 -7.31 -11.60
CA ALA A 21 -4.40 -8.14 -10.43
C ALA A 21 -3.78 -7.57 -9.14
N GLY A 22 -2.51 -7.13 -9.19
CA GLY A 22 -1.82 -6.53 -8.05
C GLY A 22 -2.49 -5.23 -7.58
N ARG A 23 -3.01 -4.40 -8.50
CA ARG A 23 -3.79 -3.20 -8.13
C ARG A 23 -5.11 -3.58 -7.44
N LYS A 24 -5.83 -4.58 -7.94
CA LYS A 24 -7.07 -5.07 -7.29
C LYS A 24 -6.80 -5.58 -5.88
N GLN A 25 -5.71 -6.34 -5.70
CA GLN A 25 -5.31 -6.82 -4.38
C GLN A 25 -4.89 -5.67 -3.45
N LEU A 26 -4.13 -4.69 -3.95
CA LEU A 26 -3.73 -3.52 -3.17
C LEU A 26 -4.95 -2.78 -2.61
N VAL A 27 -6.00 -2.58 -3.42
CA VAL A 27 -7.24 -1.94 -2.97
C VAL A 27 -7.89 -2.73 -1.82
N LYS A 28 -7.99 -4.06 -1.97
CA LYS A 28 -8.57 -4.95 -0.94
C LYS A 28 -7.81 -4.88 0.38
N GLU A 29 -6.49 -5.03 0.34
CA GLU A 29 -5.66 -5.02 1.55
C GLU A 29 -5.62 -3.63 2.18
N THR A 30 -5.59 -2.56 1.38
CA THR A 30 -5.67 -1.19 1.91
C THR A 30 -7.00 -0.95 2.63
N ALA A 31 -8.12 -1.43 2.09
CA ALA A 31 -9.43 -1.32 2.75
C ALA A 31 -9.46 -2.10 4.08
N LYS A 32 -8.88 -3.30 4.11
CA LYS A 32 -8.75 -4.10 5.33
C LYS A 32 -7.90 -3.37 6.38
N TRP A 33 -6.75 -2.85 5.98
CA TRP A 33 -5.87 -2.07 6.86
C TRP A 33 -6.57 -0.84 7.45
N LYS A 34 -7.28 -0.07 6.63
CA LYS A 34 -8.02 1.12 7.09
C LYS A 34 -9.05 0.77 8.18
N ARG A 35 -9.76 -0.35 8.04
CA ARG A 35 -10.73 -0.82 9.06
C ARG A 35 -10.04 -1.16 10.37
N LEU A 36 -8.92 -1.88 10.30
CA LEU A 36 -8.13 -2.23 11.50
C LEU A 36 -7.59 -0.99 12.19
N ALA A 37 -6.95 -0.08 11.44
CA ALA A 37 -6.42 1.17 11.96
C ALA A 37 -7.52 2.02 12.61
N ALA A 38 -8.71 2.09 12.01
CA ALA A 38 -9.86 2.79 12.61
C ALA A 38 -10.35 2.12 13.90
N ALA A 39 -10.35 0.79 14.00
CA ALA A 39 -10.70 0.09 15.23
C ALA A 39 -9.70 0.38 16.35
N ILE A 40 -8.40 0.30 16.05
CA ILE A 40 -7.33 0.66 16.99
C ILE A 40 -7.47 2.12 17.43
N GLY A 41 -7.71 3.04 16.49
CA GLY A 41 -7.92 4.45 16.79
C GLY A 41 -9.11 4.72 17.72
N ARG A 42 -10.15 3.88 17.71
CA ARG A 42 -11.27 3.99 18.67
C ARG A 42 -10.89 3.52 20.07
N ILE A 43 -10.00 2.55 20.19
CA ILE A 43 -9.50 2.04 21.48
C ILE A 43 -8.52 3.05 22.11
N LEU A 44 -7.66 3.65 21.27
CA LEU A 44 -6.61 4.56 21.72
C LEU A 44 -7.05 6.03 21.78
N GLY A 45 -8.18 6.39 21.16
CA GLY A 45 -8.75 7.73 21.27
C GLY A 45 -9.13 8.06 22.71
N PRO A 46 -9.24 9.35 23.07
CA PRO A 46 -9.66 9.73 24.41
C PRO A 46 -10.95 8.97 24.73
N ALA A 47 -10.97 8.30 25.89
CA ALA A 47 -12.20 7.77 26.44
C ALA A 47 -13.19 8.93 26.39
N LYS A 48 -14.33 8.72 25.74
CA LYS A 48 -15.37 9.74 25.72
C LYS A 48 -15.76 9.92 27.19
N GLU A 49 -15.19 10.92 27.84
CA GLU A 49 -15.56 11.33 29.18
C GLU A 49 -17.04 11.70 29.08
N GLY A 50 -17.86 10.82 29.65
CA GLY A 50 -19.23 11.12 30.01
C GLY A 50 -19.23 11.85 31.33
#